data_AF-A0A7Y1TPG1-F1
#
_entry.id   AF-A0A7Y1TPG1-F1
#
_cell.length_a   1.000
_cell.length_b   1.000
_cell.length_c   1.000
_cell.angle_alpha   90.00
_cell.angle_beta   90.00
_cell.angle_gamma   90.00
#
_symmetry.space_group_name_H-M   'P 1'
#
loop_
_entity.id
_entity.type
_entity.pdbx_description
1 polymer ?
#
loop_
_entity_poly.entity_id
_entity_poly.type
_entity_poly.pdbx_seq_one_letter_code
_entity_poly.pdbx_strand_id
1 'polypeptide(L)' 'MITTKEILNLLPYSDPFLFVDEIKEVNDQGCEGVYRFRENLPFYRGH' A
#
# COMPACT_ATOMS: atom_id res chain seq x y z
N MET A 1 11.64 12.61 12.55
CA MET A 1 10.75 11.44 12.48
C MET A 1 10.25 11.34 11.05
N ILE A 2 10.21 10.13 10.50
CA ILE A 2 9.66 9.88 9.16
C ILE A 2 8.13 9.90 9.29
N THR A 3 7.44 10.56 8.36
CA THR A 3 5.98 10.60 8.27
C THR A 3 5.44 9.36 7.54
N THR A 4 4.18 9.01 7.75
CA THR A 4 3.54 7.88 7.03
C THR A 4 3.58 8.04 5.51
N LYS A 5 3.51 9.28 5.00
CA LYS A 5 3.67 9.59 3.57
C LYS A 5 5.09 9.34 3.06
N GLU A 6 6.10 9.63 3.85
CA GLU A 6 7.49 9.34 3.49
C GLU A 6 7.77 7.84 3.50
N ILE A 7 7.16 7.07 4.42
CA ILE A 7 7.25 5.60 4.43
C ILE A 7 6.72 5.00 3.12
N LEU A 8 5.62 5.52 2.59
CA LEU A 8 5.05 5.09 1.30
C LEU A 8 6.06 5.17 0.15
N ASN A 9 6.88 6.23 0.13
CA ASN A 9 7.93 6.41 -0.89
C ASN A 9 9.15 5.49 -0.70
N LEU A 10 9.28 4.84 0.45
CA LEU A 10 10.35 3.89 0.75
C LEU A 10 9.94 2.44 0.46
N LEU A 11 8.67 2.18 0.17
CA LEU A 11 8.20 0.83 -0.18
C LEU A 11 8.87 0.39 -1.50
N PRO A 12 9.40 -0.85 -1.57
CA PRO A 12 10.08 -1.34 -2.77
C PRO A 12 9.11 -1.81 -3.87
N TYR A 13 7.81 -1.57 -3.70
CA TYR A 13 6.75 -2.05 -4.57
C TYR A 13 6.33 -0.98 -5.57
N SER A 14 5.97 -1.41 -6.77
CA SER A 14 5.44 -0.56 -7.83
C SER A 14 4.24 -1.24 -8.49
N ASP A 15 3.47 -0.47 -9.27
CA ASP A 15 2.46 -1.04 -10.15
C ASP A 15 3.02 -2.20 -11.00
N PRO A 16 2.26 -3.30 -11.19
CA PRO A 16 0.88 -3.51 -10.75
C PRO A 16 0.75 -4.17 -9.36
N PHE A 17 1.83 -4.26 -8.57
CA PHE A 17 1.88 -4.95 -7.26
C PHE A 17 2.00 -3.97 -6.07
N LEU A 18 1.71 -2.69 -6.28
CA LEU A 18 1.61 -1.71 -5.21
C LEU A 18 0.18 -1.73 -4.63
N PHE A 19 0.04 -2.31 -3.44
CA PHE A 19 -1.25 -2.51 -2.76
C PHE A 19 -1.45 -1.60 -1.54
N VAL A 20 -0.91 -0.39 -1.57
CA VAL A 20 -1.04 0.58 -0.47
C VAL A 20 -1.28 1.96 -1.06
N ASP A 21 -2.46 2.54 -0.82
CA ASP A 21 -2.76 3.92 -1.19
C ASP A 21 -2.43 4.90 -0.05
N GLU A 22 -2.67 4.47 1.19
CA GLU A 22 -2.45 5.28 2.40
C GLU A 22 -1.96 4.42 3.57
N ILE A 23 -1.04 4.98 4.35
CA ILE A 23 -0.66 4.46 5.67
C ILE A 23 -1.26 5.40 6.72
N LYS A 24 -2.24 4.92 7.49
CA LYS A 24 -2.91 5.69 8.55
C LYS A 24 -2.06 5.75 9.81
N GLU A 25 -1.52 4.61 10.22
CA GLU A 25 -0.73 4.48 11.45
C GLU A 25 0.37 3.42 11.29
N VAL A 26 1.53 3.68 11.89
CA VAL A 26 2.64 2.73 12.06
C VAL A 26 3.27 2.98 13.43
N ASN A 27 3.36 1.94 14.25
CA ASN A 27 4.02 1.96 15.55
C ASN A 27 4.55 0.56 15.90
N ASP A 28 5.11 0.39 17.09
CA ASP A 28 5.72 -0.88 17.53
C ASP A 28 4.72 -2.03 17.70
N GLN A 29 3.41 -1.75 17.77
CA GLN A 29 2.35 -2.75 17.85
C GLN A 29 1.84 -3.18 16.47
N GLY A 30 2.07 -2.37 15.43
CA GLY A 30 1.67 -2.72 14.07
C GLY A 30 1.47 -1.53 13.15
N CYS A 31 0.73 -1.76 12.06
CA CYS A 31 0.38 -0.73 11.09
C CYS A 31 -1.06 -0.89 10.59
N GLU A 32 -1.68 0.23 10.26
CA GLU A 32 -2.97 0.30 9.58
C GLU A 32 -2.82 1.11 8.29
N GLY A 33 -3.34 0.57 7.19
CA GLY A 33 -3.33 1.23 5.88
C GLY A 33 -4.60 0.94 5.10
N VAL A 34 -4.72 1.62 3.96
CA VAL A 34 -5.86 1.49 3.05
C VAL A 34 -5.36 1.18 1.66
N TYR A 35 -6.12 0.31 0.99
CA TYR A 35 -5.97 0.05 -0.43
C TYR A 35 -7.33 0.00 -1.09
N ARG A 36 -7.48 0.74 -2.19
CA ARG A 36 -8.66 0.68 -3.02
C ARG A 36 -8.58 -0.54 -3.93
N PHE A 37 -9.53 -1.44 -3.77
CA PHE A 37 -9.78 -2.48 -4.74
C PHE A 37 -10.09 -1.86 -6.12
N ARG A 38 -9.32 -2.26 -7.14
CA ARG A 38 -9.49 -1.85 -8.53
C ARG A 38 -9.84 -3.08 -9.35
N GLU A 39 -11.13 -3.27 -9.64
CA GLU A 39 -11.68 -4.45 -10.32
C GLU A 39 -11.03 -4.74 -11.69
N ASN A 40 -10.44 -3.73 -12.31
CA ASN A 40 -9.85 -3.80 -13.64
C ASN A 40 -8.37 -4.23 -13.64
N LEU A 41 -7.78 -4.58 -12.49
CA LEU A 41 -6.38 -5.00 -12.45
C LEU A 41 -6.16 -6.33 -13.19
N PRO A 42 -5.10 -6.45 -14.02
CA PRO A 42 -4.92 -7.60 -14.92
C PRO A 42 -4.90 -8.96 -14.23
N PHE A 43 -4.35 -9.04 -13.02
CA PHE A 43 -4.20 -10.30 -12.29
C PHE A 43 -5.53 -10.84 -11.75
N TYR A 44 -6.60 -10.04 -11.65
CA TYR A 44 -7.93 -10.55 -11.30
C TYR A 44 -8.59 -11.34 -12.42
N ARG A 45 -8.16 -11.17 -13.68
CA ARG A 45 -8.72 -11.93 -14.81
C ARG A 45 -8.27 -13.40 -14.83
N GLY A 46 -7.12 -13.68 -14.21
CA GLY A 46 -6.52 -15.01 -14.17
C GLY A 46 -6.66 -15.73 -12.83
N HIS A 47 -7.35 -15.12 -11.87
CA HIS A 47 -7.70 -15.69 -10.57
C HIS A 47 -9.15 -16.18 -10.60
#